data_AF-A0A1I4XD46-F1
#
_entry.id   AF-A0A1I4XD46-F1
#
_cell.length_a   1.000
_cell.length_b   1.000
_cell.length_c   1.000
_cell.angle_alpha   90.00
_cell.angle_beta   90.00
_cell.angle_gamma   90.00
#
_symmetry.space_group_name_H-M   'P 1'
#
loop_
_entity.id
_entity.type
_entity.pdbx_description
1 polymer ?
#
loop_
_entity_poly.entity_id
_entity_poly.type
_entity_poly.pdbx_seq_one_letter_code
_entity_poly.pdbx_strand_id
1 'polypeptide(L)' 'MRAIRSASFVIAVPLMLVACGSSGPRYAKQGVGEEDAKTAMSECEYQIRLNKTPKGEQDELRNLCMQGKGYRAGK' A
#
# COMPACT_ATOMS: atom_id res chain seq x y z
N MET A 1 11.57 54.02 -21.90
CA MET A 1 10.09 54.07 -21.77
C MET A 1 9.46 53.46 -23.03
N ARG A 2 8.27 52.85 -22.88
CA ARG A 2 7.45 52.03 -23.82
C ARG A 2 7.65 50.52 -23.61
N ALA A 3 6.93 49.91 -22.67
CA ALA A 3 5.50 49.50 -22.71
C ALA A 3 5.28 48.29 -23.64
N ILE A 4 5.36 47.09 -23.06
CA ILE A 4 4.81 45.88 -23.66
C ILE A 4 3.57 45.53 -22.84
N ARG A 5 2.46 45.41 -23.57
CA ARG A 5 1.07 45.37 -23.13
C ARG A 5 0.72 44.06 -22.43
N SER A 6 -0.16 44.18 -21.44
CA SER A 6 -0.94 43.16 -20.74
C SER A 6 -1.49 42.06 -21.66
N ALA A 7 -1.33 40.79 -21.25
CA ALA A 7 -2.36 39.76 -21.41
C ALA A 7 -2.03 38.50 -20.59
N SER A 8 -3.07 37.97 -19.95
CA SER A 8 -3.24 36.58 -19.49
C SER A 8 -2.64 36.17 -18.15
N PHE A 9 -3.49 36.31 -17.13
CA PHE A 9 -3.64 35.37 -16.01
C PHE A 9 -3.52 33.92 -16.51
N VAL A 10 -2.51 33.18 -16.07
CA VAL A 10 -2.60 31.72 -15.96
C VAL A 10 -2.01 31.33 -14.62
N ILE A 11 -2.87 31.32 -13.61
CA ILE A 11 -2.59 30.64 -12.34
C ILE A 11 -2.59 29.14 -12.68
N ALA A 12 -1.42 28.59 -12.94
CA ALA A 12 -1.23 27.15 -13.00
C ALA A 12 -0.98 26.64 -11.58
N VAL A 13 -2.04 26.30 -10.84
CA VAL A 13 -1.92 25.44 -9.66
C VAL A 13 -1.78 24.02 -10.19
N PRO A 14 -0.60 23.37 -10.09
CA PRO A 14 -0.54 21.95 -10.39
C PRO A 14 -1.32 21.24 -9.27
N LEU A 15 -2.40 20.54 -9.64
CA LEU A 15 -3.05 19.55 -8.78
C LEU A 15 -2.01 18.48 -8.45
N MET A 16 -1.30 18.65 -7.34
CA MET A 16 -0.56 17.58 -6.69
C MET A 16 -1.56 16.66 -5.98
N LEU A 17 -2.39 15.96 -6.77
CA LEU A 17 -3.09 14.76 -6.32
C LEU A 17 -2.03 13.65 -6.22
N VAL A 18 -1.22 13.69 -5.16
CA VAL A 18 -0.34 12.59 -4.82
C VAL A 18 -1.25 11.43 -4.44
N ALA A 19 -1.42 10.50 -5.37
CA ALA A 19 -2.15 9.27 -5.17
C ALA A 19 -1.47 8.47 -4.06
N CYS A 20 -2.01 8.53 -2.84
CA CYS A 20 -1.59 7.72 -1.71
C CYS A 20 -2.16 6.30 -1.87
N GLY A 21 -1.80 5.63 -2.97
CA GLY A 21 -1.98 4.19 -3.10
C GLY A 21 -0.86 3.54 -2.31
N SER A 22 -1.13 3.13 -1.07
CA SER A 22 -0.19 2.36 -0.27
C SER A 22 0.19 1.10 -1.06
N SER A 23 1.36 1.11 -1.69
CA SER A 23 1.90 0.01 -2.50
C SER A 23 2.44 -1.08 -1.59
N GLY A 24 1.56 -1.63 -0.75
CA GLY A 24 1.88 -2.79 0.05
C GLY A 24 2.00 -4.04 -0.83
N PRO A 25 2.76 -5.05 -0.38
CA PRO A 25 2.87 -6.32 -1.09
C PRO A 25 1.47 -6.93 -1.30
N ARG A 26 1.10 -7.18 -2.56
CA ARG A 26 -0.15 -7.87 -2.90
C ARG A 26 0.04 -9.36 -2.70
N TYR A 27 -0.81 -9.98 -1.89
CA TYR A 27 -0.80 -11.42 -1.68
C TYR A 27 -1.89 -12.07 -2.53
N ALA A 28 -1.52 -13.11 -3.29
CA ALA A 28 -2.45 -13.82 -4.16
C ALA A 28 -2.35 -15.33 -3.95
N LYS A 29 -3.48 -16.01 -4.17
CA LYS A 29 -3.60 -17.47 -4.16
C LYS A 29 -4.55 -17.87 -5.29
N GLN A 30 -4.20 -18.92 -6.04
CA GLN A 30 -4.98 -19.34 -7.20
C GLN A 30 -6.38 -19.79 -6.78
N GLY A 31 -7.41 -19.32 -7.49
CA GLY A 31 -8.80 -19.68 -7.23
C GLY A 31 -9.43 -19.03 -6.00
N VAL A 32 -8.78 -18.02 -5.41
CA VAL A 32 -9.19 -17.37 -4.16
C VAL A 32 -9.32 -15.86 -4.41
N GLY A 33 -10.33 -15.23 -3.80
CA GLY A 33 -10.64 -13.82 -4.03
C GLY A 33 -9.69 -12.87 -3.29
N GLU A 34 -9.72 -11.59 -3.66
CA GLU A 34 -8.94 -10.55 -2.96
C GLU A 34 -9.38 -10.37 -1.51
N GLU A 35 -10.68 -10.54 -1.23
CA GLU A 35 -11.24 -10.44 0.12
C GLU A 35 -10.73 -11.52 1.07
N ASP A 36 -10.47 -12.72 0.57
CA ASP A 36 -9.85 -13.79 1.35
C ASP A 36 -8.40 -13.44 1.71
N ALA A 37 -7.68 -12.79 0.79
CA ALA A 37 -6.32 -12.31 1.05
C ALA A 37 -6.31 -11.23 2.14
N LYS A 38 -7.27 -10.31 2.12
CA LYS A 38 -7.46 -9.29 3.18
C LYS A 38 -7.80 -9.92 4.53
N THR A 39 -8.64 -10.94 4.53
CA THR A 39 -9.00 -11.70 5.75
C THR A 39 -7.77 -12.39 6.33
N ALA A 40 -7.03 -13.14 5.50
CA ALA A 40 -5.80 -13.81 5.89
C ALA A 40 -4.73 -12.82 6.41
N MET A 41 -4.59 -11.67 5.76
CA MET A 41 -3.67 -10.62 6.18
C MET A 41 -4.04 -10.06 7.56
N SER A 42 -5.33 -9.80 7.78
CA SER A 42 -5.85 -9.27 9.04
C SER A 42 -5.62 -10.26 10.18
N GLU A 43 -5.80 -11.56 9.94
CA GLU A 43 -5.47 -12.62 10.91
C GLU A 43 -3.98 -12.65 11.23
N CYS A 44 -3.11 -12.59 10.21
CA CYS A 44 -1.66 -12.60 10.40
C CYS A 44 -1.21 -11.38 11.22
N GLU A 45 -1.71 -10.18 10.91
CA GLU A 45 -1.39 -8.98 11.68
C GLU A 45 -1.88 -9.06 13.13
N TYR A 46 -3.10 -9.58 13.34
CA TYR A 46 -3.65 -9.75 14.68
C TYR A 46 -2.74 -10.63 15.55
N GLN A 47 -2.30 -11.78 15.01
CA GLN A 47 -1.42 -12.70 15.74
C GLN A 47 -0.07 -12.08 16.06
N ILE A 48 0.53 -11.32 15.14
CA ILE A 48 1.80 -10.63 15.37
C ILE A 48 1.66 -9.59 16.49
N ARG A 49 0.57 -8.81 16.49
CA ARG A 49 0.29 -7.82 17.54
C ARG A 49 0.04 -8.49 18.90
N LEU A 50 -0.71 -9.60 18.91
CA LEU A 50 -1.00 -10.37 20.13
C LEU A 50 0.28 -10.89 20.79
N ASN A 51 1.24 -11.33 19.97
CA ASN A 51 2.55 -11.81 20.43
C ASN A 51 3.53 -10.69 20.81
N LYS A 52 3.12 -9.41 20.71
CA LYS A 52 3.96 -8.23 21.03
C LYS A 52 5.30 -8.23 20.28
N THR A 53 5.29 -8.76 19.06
CA THR A 53 6.49 -8.88 18.21
C THR A 53 7.16 -7.53 17.97
N PRO A 54 8.50 -7.43 18.07
CA PRO A 54 9.25 -6.21 17.73
C PRO A 54 9.03 -5.79 16.28
N LYS A 55 8.90 -4.48 16.01
CA LYS A 55 8.59 -3.96 14.66
C LYS A 55 9.53 -4.47 13.56
N GLY A 56 10.81 -4.68 13.86
CA GLY A 56 11.80 -5.19 12.92
C GLY A 56 11.54 -6.62 12.42
N GLU A 57 10.76 -7.42 13.17
CA GLU A 57 10.46 -8.82 12.84
C GLU A 57 9.05 -8.99 12.25
N GLN A 58 8.19 -7.98 12.36
CA GLN A 58 6.77 -8.08 11.99
C GLN A 58 6.57 -8.35 10.50
N ASP A 59 7.40 -7.75 9.64
CA ASP A 59 7.26 -7.89 8.19
C ASP A 59 7.60 -9.31 7.71
N GLU A 60 8.68 -9.88 8.24
CA GLU A 60 9.08 -11.25 7.95
C GLU A 60 8.03 -12.24 8.47
N LEU A 61 7.58 -12.07 9.70
CA LEU A 61 6.55 -12.93 10.29
C LEU A 61 5.21 -12.83 9.57
N ARG A 62 4.83 -11.65 9.09
CA ARG A 62 3.63 -11.46 8.26
C ARG A 62 3.76 -12.23 6.94
N ASN A 63 4.92 -12.15 6.30
CA ASN A 63 5.20 -12.89 5.07
C ASN A 63 5.16 -14.41 5.30
N LEU A 64 5.82 -14.90 6.34
CA LEU A 64 5.80 -16.33 6.71
C LEU A 64 4.39 -16.83 7.00
N CYS A 65 3.59 -16.04 7.73
CA CYS A 65 2.19 -16.36 8.01
C CYS A 65 1.36 -16.46 6.72
N MET A 66 1.48 -15.49 5.82
CA MET A 66 0.76 -15.50 4.55
C MET A 66 1.18 -16.69 3.67
N GLN A 67 2.49 -17.00 3.63
CA GLN A 67 3.00 -18.19 2.93
C GLN A 67 2.46 -19.49 3.52
N GLY A 68 2.38 -19.60 4.85
CA GLY A 68 1.78 -20.75 5.53
C GLY A 68 0.30 -20.95 5.20
N LYS A 69 -0.43 -19.86 4.90
CA LYS A 69 -1.82 -19.89 4.42
C LYS A 69 -1.94 -20.19 2.90
N GLY A 70 -0.82 -20.34 2.21
CA GLY A 70 -0.73 -20.63 0.78
C GLY A 70 -0.78 -19.41 -0.13
N TYR A 71 -0.68 -18.20 0.41
CA TYR A 71 -0.54 -16.99 -0.39
C TYR A 71 0.91 -16.76 -0.79
N ARG A 72 1.11 -16.15 -1.96
CA ARG A 72 2.43 -15.71 -2.42
C ARG A 72 2.42 -14.21 -2.61
N ALA A 73 3.51 -13.55 -2.22
CA ALA A 73 3.72 -12.15 -2.51
C ALA A 73 3.89 -11.98 -4.03
N GLY A 74 3.02 -11.20 -4.65
CA GLY A 74 3.22 -10.67 -5.98
C GLY A 74 4.37 -9.67 -5.96
N LYS A 75 5.25 -9.76 -6.96
CA LYS A 75 6.26 -8.73 -7.21
C LYS A 75 5.63 -7.42 -7.66
#